data_AF-A0AAD5L4W0-F1
#
_entry.id   AF-A0AAD5L4W0-F1
#
_cell.length_a   1.000
_cell.length_b   1.000
_cell.length_c   1.000
_cell.angle_alpha   90.00
_cell.angle_beta   90.00
_cell.angle_gamma   90.00
#
_symmetry.space_group_name_H-M   'P 1'
#
loop_
_entity.id
_entity.type
_entity.pdbx_description
1 polymer ?
#
loop_
_entity_poly.entity_id
_entity_poly.type
_entity_poly.pdbx_seq_one_letter_code
_entity_poly.pdbx_strand_id
1 'polypeptide(L)'
;MLFTIEETRKHLHGAVDNYFRLPNAALEHYAVAGEKAELPLPQLTVWRSWNGVSLPTETFPLSGRNESEWPLPLQFGFKNLTATRQFFDLLDSMELRFVVGMKRKDDEKFPSKEVYEWWIQFTYDLQNQGHLEVAMNFGMRPKRPHEQRTATISAEAGELERHGIPPIFFDHNTVFDWCLLLLICLYQVRC
;
A
#
# COMPACT_ATOMS: atom_id res chain seq x y z
N MET A 1 2.46 -14.13 -6.04
CA MET A 1 1.65 -14.80 -7.09
C MET A 1 0.59 -15.63 -6.39
N LEU A 2 -0.66 -15.55 -6.87
CA LEU A 2 -1.83 -16.26 -6.33
C LEU A 2 -2.48 -17.06 -7.47
N PHE A 3 -2.89 -18.30 -7.22
CA PHE A 3 -3.35 -19.20 -8.29
C PHE A 3 -4.84 -19.55 -8.19
N THR A 4 -5.46 -19.27 -7.04
CA THR A 4 -6.88 -19.59 -6.82
C THR A 4 -7.66 -18.40 -6.28
N ILE A 5 -8.97 -18.35 -6.59
CA ILE A 5 -9.89 -17.36 -6.05
C ILE A 5 -9.88 -17.37 -4.52
N GLU A 6 -9.78 -18.56 -3.92
CA GLU A 6 -9.76 -18.73 -2.47
C GLU A 6 -8.48 -18.17 -1.83
N GLU A 7 -7.32 -18.38 -2.47
CA GLU A 7 -6.07 -17.73 -2.04
C GLU A 7 -6.16 -16.22 -2.15
N THR A 8 -6.76 -15.70 -3.23
CA THR A 8 -6.99 -14.26 -3.40
C THR A 8 -7.86 -13.69 -2.30
N ARG A 9 -8.96 -14.35 -1.94
CA ARG A 9 -9.79 -13.96 -0.79
C ARG A 9 -8.99 -13.95 0.50
N LYS A 10 -8.30 -15.05 0.82
CA LYS A 10 -7.47 -15.17 2.03
C LYS A 10 -6.41 -14.09 2.11
N HIS A 11 -5.76 -13.77 0.98
CA HIS A 11 -4.73 -12.74 0.94
C HIS A 11 -5.32 -11.34 1.18
N LEU A 12 -6.41 -10.99 0.50
CA LEU A 12 -7.08 -9.70 0.66
C LEU A 12 -7.55 -9.49 2.11
N HIS A 13 -8.29 -10.46 2.65
CA HIS A 13 -8.80 -10.42 4.02
C HIS A 13 -7.64 -10.41 5.03
N GLY A 14 -6.64 -11.25 4.83
CA GLY A 14 -5.45 -11.29 5.69
C GLY A 14 -4.67 -9.98 5.69
N ALA A 15 -4.58 -9.27 4.56
CA ALA A 15 -3.93 -7.97 4.48
C ALA A 15 -4.70 -6.90 5.29
N VAL A 16 -6.03 -6.86 5.19
CA VAL A 16 -6.89 -5.95 5.97
C VAL A 16 -6.82 -6.28 7.46
N ASP A 17 -6.90 -7.56 7.83
CA ASP A 17 -6.77 -8.00 9.22
C ASP A 17 -5.42 -7.63 9.82
N ASN A 18 -4.33 -7.85 9.07
CA ASN A 18 -2.99 -7.47 9.50
C ASN A 18 -2.87 -5.96 9.68
N TYR A 19 -3.45 -5.15 8.79
CA TYR A 19 -3.49 -3.70 8.94
C TYR A 19 -4.07 -3.30 10.30
N PHE A 20 -5.25 -3.80 10.68
CA PHE A 20 -5.86 -3.44 11.97
C PHE A 20 -5.12 -4.02 13.19
N ARG A 21 -4.29 -5.05 12.99
CA ARG A 21 -3.43 -5.62 14.04
C ARG A 21 -2.08 -4.92 14.18
N LEU A 22 -1.68 -4.08 13.22
CA LEU A 22 -0.36 -3.40 13.22
C LEU A 22 -0.02 -2.72 14.56
N PRO A 23 -0.92 -1.97 15.23
CA PRO A 23 -0.57 -1.30 16.49
C PRO A 23 -0.15 -2.25 17.62
N ASN A 24 -0.57 -3.50 17.58
CA ASN A 24 -0.33 -4.49 18.63
C ASN A 24 0.72 -5.54 18.23
N ALA A 25 0.90 -5.79 16.93
CA ALA A 25 1.74 -6.88 16.42
C ALA A 25 3.10 -6.39 15.91
N ALA A 26 3.23 -5.12 15.56
CA ALA A 26 4.46 -4.58 14.99
C ALA A 26 5.49 -4.21 16.06
N LEU A 27 6.76 -4.15 15.66
CA LEU A 27 7.88 -3.77 16.52
C LEU A 27 7.91 -2.27 16.86
N GLU A 28 7.26 -1.45 16.02
CA GLU A 28 7.22 0.01 16.15
C GLU A 28 5.78 0.50 16.41
N HIS A 29 5.67 1.76 16.85
CA HIS A 29 4.39 2.35 17.20
C HIS A 29 3.67 2.90 15.97
N TYR A 30 2.74 2.10 15.44
CA TYR A 30 1.89 2.49 14.31
C TYR A 30 0.49 2.91 14.78
N ALA A 31 -0.08 3.88 14.09
CA ALA A 31 -1.48 4.26 14.18
C ALA A 31 -2.22 3.83 12.90
N VAL A 32 -3.45 3.37 13.07
CA VAL A 32 -4.30 2.90 11.97
C VAL A 32 -5.68 3.54 12.07
N ALA A 33 -6.48 3.46 11.01
CA ALA A 33 -7.82 4.02 10.96
C ALA A 33 -8.69 3.50 12.12
N GLY A 34 -9.44 4.42 12.74
CA GLY A 34 -10.32 4.12 13.87
C GLY A 34 -10.52 5.35 14.76
N GLU A 35 -11.14 5.16 15.93
CA GLU A 35 -11.55 6.26 16.81
C GLU A 35 -10.39 7.13 17.32
N LYS A 36 -9.18 6.57 17.40
CA LYS A 36 -8.01 7.25 17.99
C LYS A 36 -7.15 8.00 16.98
N ALA A 37 -7.31 7.74 15.68
CA ALA A 37 -6.49 8.34 14.64
C ALA A 37 -7.36 8.70 13.43
N GLU A 38 -7.32 9.97 13.04
CA GLU A 38 -7.94 10.48 11.82
C GLU A 38 -7.14 10.03 10.59
N LEU A 39 -7.26 8.73 10.26
CA LEU A 39 -6.70 8.10 9.09
C LEU A 39 -7.84 7.46 8.28
N PRO A 40 -7.76 7.48 6.94
CA PRO A 40 -8.79 6.87 6.10
C PRO A 40 -8.81 5.35 6.30
N LEU A 41 -10.02 4.77 6.25
CA LEU A 41 -10.18 3.32 6.22
C LEU A 41 -9.44 2.71 5.01
N PRO A 42 -8.97 1.47 5.12
CA PRO A 42 -8.61 0.65 3.97
C PRO A 42 -9.65 0.75 2.84
N GLN A 43 -9.18 0.82 1.60
CA GLN A 43 -10.06 0.88 0.42
C GLN A 43 -9.69 -0.21 -0.57
N LEU A 44 -10.68 -0.98 -0.99
CA LEU A 44 -10.57 -1.89 -2.14
C LEU A 44 -11.21 -1.22 -3.35
N THR A 45 -10.45 -1.03 -4.40
CA THR A 45 -10.95 -0.56 -5.70
C THR A 45 -10.92 -1.72 -6.69
N VAL A 46 -12.00 -1.85 -7.46
CA VAL A 46 -12.21 -2.93 -8.41
C VAL A 46 -12.41 -2.32 -9.80
N TRP A 47 -11.54 -2.70 -10.74
CA TRP A 47 -11.68 -2.34 -12.15
C TRP A 47 -12.12 -3.55 -12.95
N ARG A 48 -13.13 -3.34 -13.79
CA ARG A 48 -13.70 -4.39 -14.63
C ARG A 48 -13.83 -3.90 -16.06
N SER A 49 -13.72 -4.83 -16.99
CA SER A 49 -14.06 -4.58 -18.38
C SER A 49 -15.00 -5.66 -18.92
N TRP A 50 -15.81 -5.27 -19.91
CA TRP A 50 -16.63 -6.20 -20.69
C TRP A 50 -16.48 -5.86 -22.16
N ASN A 51 -16.05 -6.82 -22.99
CA ASN A 51 -15.82 -6.63 -24.42
C ASN A 51 -14.92 -5.42 -24.76
N GLY A 52 -13.87 -5.19 -23.96
CA GLY A 52 -12.95 -4.05 -24.14
C GLY A 52 -13.51 -2.70 -23.71
N VAL A 53 -14.71 -2.66 -23.13
CA VAL A 53 -15.30 -1.45 -22.53
C VAL A 53 -15.07 -1.50 -21.02
N SER A 54 -14.38 -0.49 -20.49
CA SER A 54 -14.20 -0.34 -19.04
C SER A 54 -15.53 -0.03 -18.36
N LEU A 55 -15.89 -0.82 -17.36
CA LEU A 55 -17.05 -0.63 -16.51
C LEU A 55 -16.77 0.41 -15.42
N PRO A 56 -17.81 0.97 -14.76
CA PRO A 56 -17.61 1.89 -13.66
C PRO A 56 -16.74 1.29 -12.55
N THR A 57 -15.77 2.08 -12.10
CA THR A 57 -14.91 1.76 -10.96
C THR A 57 -15.73 1.71 -9.68
N GLU A 58 -15.63 0.61 -8.94
CA GLU A 58 -16.27 0.45 -7.64
C GLU A 58 -15.21 0.51 -6.53
N THR A 59 -15.51 1.26 -5.46
CA THR A 59 -14.62 1.40 -4.31
C THR A 59 -15.36 1.03 -3.03
N PHE A 60 -14.73 0.16 -2.23
CA PHE A 60 -15.29 -0.41 -1.01
C PHE A 60 -14.42 0.01 0.18
N PRO A 61 -14.92 0.87 1.09
CA PRO A 61 -14.23 1.17 2.33
C PRO A 61 -14.38 -0.02 3.30
N LEU A 62 -13.26 -0.50 3.84
CA LEU A 62 -13.22 -1.70 4.67
C LEU A 62 -12.83 -1.35 6.11
N SER A 63 -13.73 -1.62 7.05
CA SER A 63 -13.51 -1.50 8.49
C SER A 63 -12.86 -2.74 9.11
N GLY A 64 -12.80 -3.84 8.35
CA GLY A 64 -12.27 -5.13 8.81
C GLY A 64 -13.16 -5.86 9.82
N ARG A 65 -14.37 -5.35 10.07
CA ARG A 65 -15.31 -5.93 11.07
C ARG A 65 -16.53 -6.57 10.43
N ASN A 66 -16.90 -6.15 9.23
CA ASN A 66 -18.13 -6.56 8.58
C ASN A 66 -17.85 -7.16 7.19
N GLU A 67 -18.25 -8.42 7.02
CA GLU A 67 -18.12 -9.13 5.76
C GLU A 67 -18.91 -8.47 4.62
N SER A 68 -19.99 -7.76 4.96
CA SER A 68 -20.89 -7.13 3.98
C SER A 68 -20.26 -5.94 3.26
N GLU A 69 -19.12 -5.44 3.75
CA GLU A 69 -18.35 -4.36 3.11
C GLU A 69 -17.58 -4.86 1.89
N TRP A 70 -17.29 -6.17 1.83
CA TRP A 70 -16.62 -6.77 0.70
C TRP A 70 -17.60 -6.99 -0.46
N PRO A 71 -17.15 -6.93 -1.72
CA PRO A 71 -17.91 -7.41 -2.86
C PRO A 71 -18.38 -8.85 -2.61
N LEU A 72 -19.63 -9.18 -2.92
CA LEU A 72 -20.20 -10.51 -2.67
C LEU A 72 -19.27 -11.67 -3.11
N PRO A 73 -18.66 -11.64 -4.31
CA PRO A 73 -17.73 -12.68 -4.76
C PRO A 73 -16.44 -12.83 -3.94
N LEU A 74 -16.07 -11.83 -3.14
CA LEU A 74 -14.89 -11.82 -2.27
C LEU A 74 -15.22 -12.15 -0.81
N GLN A 75 -16.49 -12.31 -0.47
CA GLN A 75 -16.91 -12.72 0.86
C GLN A 75 -16.66 -14.23 1.07
N PHE A 76 -16.15 -14.63 2.23
CA PHE A 76 -15.93 -16.04 2.58
C PHE A 76 -17.24 -16.85 2.64
N GLY A 77 -18.34 -16.22 3.06
CA GLY A 77 -19.66 -16.85 3.14
C GLY A 77 -20.37 -17.05 1.80
N PHE A 78 -19.84 -16.48 0.71
CA PHE A 78 -20.51 -16.48 -0.58
C PHE A 78 -20.28 -17.79 -1.36
N LYS A 79 -21.36 -18.58 -1.49
CA LYS A 79 -21.30 -19.94 -2.07
C LYS A 79 -21.67 -20.00 -3.56
N ASN A 80 -22.10 -18.91 -4.18
CA ASN A 80 -22.47 -18.93 -5.59
C ASN A 80 -21.22 -18.91 -6.48
N LEU A 81 -20.76 -20.11 -6.85
CA LEU A 81 -19.56 -20.32 -7.66
C LEU A 81 -19.68 -19.67 -9.05
N THR A 82 -20.86 -19.73 -9.68
CA THR A 82 -21.08 -19.16 -11.01
C THR A 82 -20.94 -17.64 -10.98
N ALA A 83 -21.61 -16.98 -10.04
CA ALA A 83 -21.49 -15.54 -9.88
C ALA A 83 -20.06 -15.12 -9.49
N THR A 84 -19.38 -15.94 -8.69
CA THR A 84 -17.97 -15.71 -8.35
C THR A 84 -17.10 -15.77 -9.60
N ARG A 85 -17.24 -16.81 -10.43
CA ARG A 85 -16.46 -16.96 -11.66
C ARG A 85 -16.71 -15.79 -12.61
N GLN A 86 -17.98 -15.46 -12.86
CA GLN A 86 -18.34 -14.30 -13.69
C GLN A 86 -17.72 -13.00 -13.19
N PHE A 87 -17.66 -12.78 -11.88
CA PHE A 87 -16.99 -11.60 -11.35
C PHE A 87 -15.50 -11.56 -11.69
N PHE A 88 -14.79 -12.67 -11.50
CA PHE A 88 -13.36 -12.76 -11.79
C PHE A 88 -13.05 -12.76 -13.30
N ASP A 89 -13.95 -13.27 -14.14
CA ASP A 89 -13.81 -13.25 -15.60
C ASP A 89 -13.88 -11.82 -16.18
N LEU A 90 -14.50 -10.89 -15.46
CA LEU A 90 -14.63 -9.48 -15.85
C LEU A 90 -13.64 -8.56 -15.17
N LEU A 91 -12.83 -9.11 -14.29
CA LEU A 91 -11.94 -8.35 -13.44
C LEU A 91 -10.63 -8.07 -14.19
N ASP A 92 -10.33 -6.80 -14.43
CA ASP A 92 -9.04 -6.41 -15.00
C ASP A 92 -7.99 -6.37 -13.89
N SER A 93 -8.31 -5.66 -12.81
CA SER A 93 -7.45 -5.52 -11.64
C SER A 93 -8.23 -5.18 -10.38
N MET A 94 -7.59 -5.40 -9.24
CA MET A 94 -8.01 -4.84 -7.95
C MET A 94 -6.86 -4.07 -7.32
N GLU A 95 -7.18 -3.08 -6.49
CA GLU A 95 -6.22 -2.35 -5.70
C GLU A 95 -6.71 -2.28 -4.27
N LEU A 96 -5.85 -2.66 -3.34
CA LEU A 96 -6.11 -2.52 -1.92
C LEU A 96 -5.15 -1.47 -1.35
N ARG A 97 -5.69 -0.35 -0.89
CA ARG A 97 -4.92 0.78 -0.38
C ARG A 97 -5.13 0.99 1.11
N PHE A 98 -4.05 1.25 1.82
CA PHE A 98 -4.02 1.55 3.25
C PHE A 98 -3.21 2.81 3.53
N VAL A 99 -3.53 3.48 4.63
CA VAL A 99 -2.69 4.54 5.19
C VAL A 99 -2.40 4.22 6.65
N VAL A 100 -1.13 4.22 7.01
CA VAL A 100 -0.64 3.95 8.36
C VAL A 100 0.02 5.23 8.89
N GLY A 101 -0.35 5.65 10.08
CA GLY A 101 0.32 6.73 10.79
C GLY A 101 1.56 6.21 11.50
N MET A 102 2.67 6.92 11.39
CA MET A 102 3.92 6.62 12.07
C MET A 102 4.35 7.82 12.90
N LYS A 103 4.73 7.59 14.15
CA LYS A 103 5.43 8.59 14.96
C LYS A 103 6.91 8.26 14.98
N ARG A 104 7.76 9.25 14.69
CA ARG A 104 9.21 9.10 14.85
C ARG A 104 9.52 8.93 16.33
N LYS A 105 10.33 7.92 16.69
CA LYS A 105 10.90 7.82 18.05
C LYS A 105 11.76 9.05 18.28
N ASP A 106 11.30 9.88 19.21
CA ASP A 106 11.94 11.05 19.81
C ASP A 106 13.37 11.35 19.35
N ASP A 107 13.52 12.30 18.42
CA ASP A 107 14.71 13.15 18.39
C ASP A 107 14.50 14.23 19.45
N GLU A 108 15.23 14.20 20.56
CA GLU A 108 15.16 15.23 21.63
C GLU A 108 15.39 16.67 21.12
N LYS A 109 15.88 16.84 19.89
CA LYS A 109 16.06 18.13 19.21
C LYS A 109 14.83 18.66 18.47
N PHE A 110 13.82 17.83 18.16
CA PHE A 110 12.67 18.24 17.37
C PHE A 110 11.36 17.86 18.09
N PRO A 111 10.49 18.83 18.43
CA PRO A 111 9.28 18.55 19.19
C PRO A 111 8.28 17.73 18.35
N SER A 112 8.22 16.43 18.64
CA SER A 112 7.15 15.41 18.55
C SER A 112 5.81 15.68 17.82
N LYS A 113 5.75 16.49 16.77
CA LYS A 113 4.49 16.83 16.05
C LYS A 113 4.38 16.26 14.64
N GLU A 114 5.44 15.65 14.11
CA GLU A 114 5.41 15.09 12.76
C GLU A 114 4.91 13.65 12.79
N VAL A 115 3.61 13.48 12.54
CA VAL A 115 3.06 12.18 12.16
C VAL A 115 3.33 11.98 10.68
N TYR A 116 4.00 10.90 10.33
CA TYR A 116 4.20 10.51 8.94
C TYR A 116 3.03 9.62 8.51
N GLU A 117 2.52 9.85 7.31
CA GLU A 117 1.56 8.97 6.67
C GLU A 117 2.32 8.06 5.71
N TRP A 118 2.32 6.78 6.03
CA TRP A 118 2.82 5.72 5.18
C TRP A 118 1.65 5.17 4.36
N TRP A 119 1.66 5.44 3.06
CA TRP A 119 0.69 4.86 2.13
C TRP A 119 1.23 3.53 1.61
N ILE A 120 0.34 2.53 1.57
CA ILE A 120 0.63 1.18 1.10
C ILE A 120 -0.46 0.82 0.09
N GLN A 121 -0.06 0.24 -1.02
CA GLN A 121 -0.95 -0.12 -2.11
C GLN A 121 -0.57 -1.50 -2.64
N PHE A 122 -1.50 -2.44 -2.56
CA PHE A 122 -1.40 -3.74 -3.21
C PHE A 122 -2.19 -3.71 -4.51
N THR A 123 -1.51 -3.94 -5.63
CA THR A 123 -2.16 -4.08 -6.94
C THR A 123 -2.23 -5.55 -7.30
N TYR A 124 -3.43 -5.99 -7.66
CA TYR A 124 -3.79 -7.35 -8.05
C TYR A 124 -4.12 -7.33 -9.53
N ASP A 125 -3.21 -7.80 -10.37
CA ASP A 125 -3.37 -7.80 -11.83
C ASP A 125 -3.83 -9.18 -12.33
N LEU A 126 -4.91 -9.20 -13.11
CA LEU A 126 -5.50 -10.40 -13.71
C LEU A 126 -5.37 -10.44 -15.24
N GLN A 127 -4.68 -9.47 -15.86
CA GLN A 127 -4.48 -9.45 -17.30
C GLN A 127 -3.60 -10.62 -17.80
N ASN A 128 -2.75 -11.16 -16.92
CA ASN A 128 -1.93 -12.32 -17.21
C ASN A 128 -2.70 -13.63 -16.95
N GLN A 129 -2.81 -14.47 -17.98
CA GLN A 129 -3.66 -15.67 -17.94
C GLN A 129 -3.07 -16.76 -17.03
N GLY A 130 -3.83 -17.12 -15.98
CA GLY A 130 -3.59 -18.33 -15.17
C GLY A 130 -3.09 -18.09 -13.74
N HIS A 131 -2.69 -16.86 -13.42
CA HIS A 131 -2.32 -16.46 -12.06
C HIS A 131 -2.58 -14.97 -11.85
N LEU A 132 -2.72 -14.59 -10.60
CA LEU A 132 -2.87 -13.21 -10.20
C LEU A 132 -1.52 -12.72 -9.66
N GLU A 133 -1.04 -11.63 -10.23
CA GLU A 133 0.18 -10.96 -9.79
C GLU A 133 -0.15 -9.93 -8.72
N VAL A 134 0.62 -9.95 -7.63
CA VAL A 134 0.46 -9.02 -6.51
C VAL A 134 1.72 -8.20 -6.41
N ALA A 135 1.60 -6.89 -6.58
CA ALA A 135 2.67 -5.92 -6.39
C ALA A 135 2.35 -5.03 -5.19
N MET A 136 3.34 -4.76 -4.34
CA MET A 136 3.21 -3.81 -3.22
C MET A 136 4.00 -2.55 -3.55
N ASN A 137 3.28 -1.43 -3.66
CA ASN A 137 3.85 -0.11 -3.75
C ASN A 137 3.65 0.61 -2.43
N PHE A 138 4.63 1.39 -2.02
CA PHE A 138 4.54 2.14 -0.78
C PHE A 138 5.32 3.45 -0.86
N GLY A 139 4.98 4.38 0.02
CA GLY A 139 5.74 5.60 0.19
C GLY A 139 5.28 6.39 1.40
N MET A 140 6.04 7.41 1.77
CA MET A 140 5.77 8.20 2.97
C MET A 140 5.55 9.65 2.61
N ARG A 141 4.65 10.30 3.36
CA ARG A 141 4.42 11.74 3.27
C ARG A 141 4.29 12.31 4.68
N PRO A 142 4.93 13.44 5.01
CA PRO A 142 4.70 14.10 6.29
C PRO A 142 3.25 14.63 6.34
N LYS A 143 2.54 14.38 7.44
CA LYS A 143 1.21 14.95 7.68
C LYS A 143 1.38 16.42 8.02
N ARG A 144 1.23 17.31 7.04
CA ARG A 144 1.25 18.76 7.30
C ARG A 144 0.10 19.10 8.25
N PRO A 145 0.37 19.67 9.44
CA PRO A 145 -0.70 20.17 10.29
C PRO A 145 -1.30 21.41 9.60
N HIS A 146 -2.57 21.34 9.18
CA HIS A 146 -3.32 22.45 8.56
C HIS A 146 -2.80 22.94 7.20
N GLU A 147 -3.29 22.35 6.11
CA GLU A 147 -3.30 23.03 4.79
C GLU A 147 -4.75 23.29 4.37
N GLN A 148 -5.36 24.21 5.09
CA GLN A 148 -6.50 24.95 4.58
C GLN A 148 -5.93 26.15 3.83
N ARG A 149 -6.19 26.18 2.52
CA ARG A 149 -6.12 27.32 1.59
C ARG A 149 -4.86 27.47 0.71
N THR A 150 -5.18 27.52 -0.58
CA THR A 150 -4.51 28.18 -1.71
C THR A 150 -3.37 27.44 -2.41
N ALA A 151 -3.75 26.83 -3.54
CA ALA A 151 -2.89 26.61 -4.67
C ALA A 151 -2.14 27.91 -5.03
N THR A 152 -0.82 27.86 -4.90
CA THR A 152 0.07 28.64 -5.77
C THR A 152 1.25 27.75 -6.11
N ILE A 153 1.26 27.35 -7.36
CA ILE A 153 2.38 26.75 -8.08
C ILE A 153 3.53 27.75 -8.03
N SER A 154 4.71 27.34 -7.57
CA SER A 154 5.99 27.50 -8.30
C SER A 154 7.21 27.29 -7.38
N ALA A 155 8.10 26.43 -7.85
CA ALA A 155 9.56 26.55 -7.74
C ALA A 155 10.30 26.27 -6.41
N GLU A 156 10.10 25.12 -5.75
CA GLU A 156 11.12 24.55 -4.82
C GLU A 156 11.19 23.00 -4.89
N ALA A 157 11.16 22.43 -6.09
CA ALA A 157 11.20 20.99 -6.33
C ALA A 157 12.62 20.36 -6.25
N GLY A 158 13.54 20.91 -5.44
CA GLY A 158 14.97 20.58 -5.52
C GLY A 158 15.66 20.08 -4.25
N GLU A 159 15.19 20.43 -3.05
CA GLU A 159 16.00 20.19 -1.82
C GLU A 159 15.31 19.41 -0.69
N LEU A 160 14.02 19.08 -0.82
CA LEU A 160 13.26 18.45 0.27
C LEU A 160 13.18 16.90 0.21
N GLU A 161 14.00 16.24 -0.61
CA GLU A 161 13.97 14.76 -0.74
C GLU A 161 14.93 14.01 0.21
N ARG A 162 15.82 14.70 0.95
CA ARG A 162 16.84 14.01 1.77
C ARG A 162 16.63 14.01 3.29
N HIS A 163 15.69 14.80 3.82
CA HIS A 163 15.55 15.01 5.27
C HIS A 163 14.17 14.68 5.85
N GLY A 164 13.48 13.66 5.33
CA GLY A 164 12.15 13.27 5.84
C GLY A 164 11.85 11.78 5.82
N ILE A 165 12.79 10.94 5.42
CA ILE A 165 12.61 9.49 5.35
C ILE A 165 13.19 8.90 6.65
N PRO A 166 12.39 8.20 7.49
CA PRO A 166 12.92 7.54 8.67
C PRO A 166 14.00 6.51 8.28
N PRO A 167 15.03 6.31 9.12
CA PRO A 167 16.25 5.57 8.76
C PRO A 167 16.04 4.08 8.44
N ILE A 168 14.87 3.53 8.78
CA ILE A 168 14.44 2.16 8.47
C ILE A 168 14.34 1.84 6.97
N PHE A 169 14.38 2.84 6.08
CA PHE A 169 14.32 2.65 4.63
C PHE A 169 15.65 2.82 3.90
N PHE A 170 16.75 3.12 4.61
CA PHE A 170 18.06 3.04 3.98
C PHE A 170 18.45 1.57 3.89
N ASP A 171 18.24 0.98 2.72
CA ASP A 171 18.81 -0.30 2.34
C ASP A 171 20.33 -0.21 2.53
N HIS A 172 20.85 -0.84 3.59
CA HIS A 172 22.29 -1.02 3.80
C HIS A 172 22.97 -1.69 2.58
N ASN A 173 22.20 -2.35 1.70
CA ASN A 173 22.65 -2.92 0.44
C ASN A 173 23.06 -1.89 -0.60
N THR A 174 22.45 -0.69 -0.65
CA THR A 174 22.81 0.29 -1.68
C THR A 174 24.25 0.78 -1.51
N VAL A 175 24.68 1.07 -0.28
CA VAL A 175 26.08 1.47 0.00
C VAL A 175 27.05 0.33 -0.33
N PHE A 176 26.68 -0.92 -0.02
CA PHE A 176 27.47 -2.09 -0.36
C PHE A 176 27.60 -2.28 -1.89
N ASP A 177 26.52 -2.12 -2.64
CA ASP A 177 26.51 -2.22 -4.11
C ASP A 177 27.36 -1.11 -4.75
N TRP A 178 27.28 0.12 -4.23
CA TRP A 178 28.16 1.21 -4.67
C TRP A 178 29.63 0.91 -4.38
N CYS A 179 29.95 0.35 -3.21
CA CYS A 179 31.30 -0.09 -2.89
C CYS A 179 31.78 -1.22 -3.81
N LEU A 180 30.91 -2.20 -4.10
CA LEU A 180 31.21 -3.33 -4.99
C LEU A 180 31.49 -2.84 -6.42
N LEU A 181 30.64 -1.94 -6.95
CA LEU A 181 30.81 -1.35 -8.27
C LEU A 181 32.11 -0.53 -8.38
N LEU A 182 32.46 0.22 -7.34
CA LEU A 182 33.71 0.97 -7.29
C LEU A 182 34.92 0.03 -7.29
N LEU A 183 34.82 -1.10 -6.58
CA LEU A 183 35.87 -2.12 -6.51
C LEU A 183 36.05 -2.85 -7.85
N ILE A 184 34.95 -3.14 -8.56
CA ILE A 184 34.97 -3.70 -9.92
C ILE A 184 35.60 -2.72 -10.91
N CYS A 185 35.21 -1.44 -10.87
CA CYS A 185 35.79 -0.41 -11.73
C CYS A 185 37.31 -0.26 -11.50
N LEU A 186 37.75 -0.26 -10.24
CA LEU A 186 39.18 -0.18 -9.90
C LEU A 186 39.96 -1.41 -10.36
N TYR A 187 39.33 -2.58 -10.39
CA TYR A 187 39.94 -3.80 -10.91
C TYR A 187 40.08 -3.77 -12.43
N GLN A 188 39.06 -3.29 -13.16
CA GLN A 188 39.09 -3.19 -14.62
C GLN A 188 40.07 -2.14 -15.16
N VAL A 189 40.39 -1.10 -14.39
CA VAL A 189 41.38 -0.08 -14.79
C VAL A 189 42.82 -0.54 -14.56
N ARG A 190 43.04 -1.64 -13.81
CA ARG A 190 44.36 -2.20 -13.49
C ARG A 190 44.73 -3.47 -14.28
N CYS A 191 43.85 -3.97 -15.15
CA CYS A 191 44.14 -4.99 -16.15
C CYS A 191 44.26 -4.34 -17.54
#